data_AF-A0A0G4KPS3-F1
#
_entry.id   AF-A0A0G4KPS3-F1
#
_cell.length_a   1.000
_cell.length_b   1.000
_cell.length_c   1.000
_cell.angle_alpha   90.00
_cell.angle_beta   90.00
_cell.angle_gamma   90.00
#
_symmetry.space_group_name_H-M   'P 1'
#
loop_
_entity.id
_entity.type
_entity.pdbx_description
1 polymer ?
#
loop_
_entity_poly.entity_id
_entity_poly.type
_entity_poly.pdbx_seq_one_letter_code
_entity_poly.pdbx_strand_id
1 'polypeptide(L)'
;MATHAKAIFLDPHLLPTLNNVLHEAKDVQHIIWNSQNTLNEGHVSQLKAAHPHVNIVSFEELRQLGEDNVAEPVPPTTEDLCCIMYTSGSTGTPKGVPLLHRQVCAAIAGVSVVVGPHIGPGDGLLTYLPLAHILEYVFENGALYWGAVLGYGNPKTLSDNSVRNCSRLGT
;
A
#
# COMPACT_ATOMS: atom_id res chain seq x y z
N MET A 1 6.87 -12.03 -16.51
CA MET A 1 6.87 -12.40 -15.09
C MET A 1 5.46 -12.13 -14.59
N ALA A 2 4.64 -13.16 -14.40
CA ALA A 2 3.34 -13.01 -13.74
C ALA A 2 3.57 -13.18 -12.24
N THR A 3 3.04 -12.29 -11.41
CA THR A 3 3.24 -12.29 -9.96
C THR A 3 2.41 -13.37 -9.25
N HIS A 4 1.54 -14.09 -9.96
CA HIS A 4 0.57 -15.04 -9.40
C HIS A 4 -0.24 -14.45 -8.23
N ALA A 5 -0.48 -13.13 -8.27
CA ALA A 5 -1.22 -12.43 -7.23
C ALA A 5 -2.65 -12.98 -7.14
N LYS A 6 -3.00 -13.48 -5.96
CA LYS A 6 -4.34 -14.06 -5.68
C LYS A 6 -5.37 -13.03 -5.25
N ALA A 7 -4.92 -11.86 -4.82
CA ALA A 7 -5.76 -10.83 -4.25
C ALA A 7 -5.38 -9.45 -4.81
N ILE A 8 -6.36 -8.57 -4.93
CA ILE A 8 -6.17 -7.16 -5.30
C ILE A 8 -6.95 -6.26 -4.33
N PHE A 9 -6.30 -5.19 -3.86
CA PHE A 9 -6.94 -4.13 -3.10
C PHE A 9 -7.10 -2.88 -3.97
N LEU A 10 -8.28 -2.24 -3.95
CA LEU A 10 -8.55 -1.04 -4.74
C LEU A 10 -9.66 -0.16 -4.16
N ASP A 11 -9.74 1.08 -4.62
CA ASP A 11 -10.91 1.92 -4.40
C ASP A 11 -12.06 1.53 -5.35
N PRO A 12 -13.33 1.50 -4.89
CA PRO A 12 -14.47 1.02 -5.67
C PRO A 12 -14.65 1.62 -7.08
N HIS A 13 -14.24 2.88 -7.27
CA HIS A 13 -14.32 3.55 -8.57
C HIS A 13 -13.42 2.91 -9.64
N LEU A 14 -12.43 2.09 -9.26
CA LEU A 14 -11.52 1.38 -10.16
C LEU A 14 -12.04 0.01 -10.60
N LEU A 15 -13.17 -0.48 -10.07
CA LEU A 15 -13.77 -1.76 -10.47
C LEU A 15 -13.99 -1.89 -12.00
N PRO A 16 -14.47 -0.85 -12.72
CA PRO A 16 -14.60 -0.93 -14.17
C PRO A 16 -13.26 -1.10 -14.89
N THR A 17 -12.21 -0.43 -14.41
CA THR A 17 -10.85 -0.59 -14.95
C THR A 17 -10.33 -2.00 -14.69
N LEU A 18 -10.59 -2.56 -13.51
CA LEU A 18 -10.20 -3.93 -13.18
C LEU A 18 -10.88 -4.96 -14.11
N ASN A 19 -12.15 -4.76 -14.45
CA ASN A 19 -12.87 -5.62 -15.39
C ASN A 19 -12.14 -5.72 -16.75
N ASN A 20 -11.47 -4.65 -17.18
CA ASN A 20 -10.72 -4.62 -18.42
C ASN A 20 -9.41 -5.41 -18.37
N VAL A 21 -8.92 -5.85 -17.21
CA VAL A 21 -7.62 -6.54 -17.08
C VAL A 21 -7.71 -7.96 -16.50
N LEU A 22 -8.82 -8.30 -15.84
CA LEU A 22 -9.01 -9.63 -15.22
C LEU A 22 -9.00 -10.79 -16.21
N HIS A 23 -9.23 -10.54 -17.50
CA HIS A 23 -9.12 -11.58 -18.53
C HIS A 23 -7.67 -12.09 -18.71
N GLU A 24 -6.68 -11.25 -18.42
CA GLU A 24 -5.26 -11.64 -18.40
C GLU A 24 -4.81 -12.08 -17.01
N ALA A 25 -5.29 -11.42 -15.95
CA ALA A 25 -4.93 -11.68 -14.56
C ALA A 25 -5.73 -12.83 -13.91
N LYS A 26 -5.65 -14.02 -14.50
CA LYS A 26 -6.47 -15.20 -14.13
C LYS A 26 -6.22 -15.77 -12.74
N ASP A 27 -5.08 -15.45 -12.13
CA ASP A 27 -4.73 -15.91 -10.78
C ASP A 27 -5.46 -15.12 -9.68
N VAL A 28 -6.03 -13.96 -10.01
CA VAL A 28 -6.75 -13.12 -9.05
C VAL A 28 -8.08 -13.78 -8.69
N GLN A 29 -8.21 -14.15 -7.41
CA GLN A 29 -9.40 -14.80 -6.84
C GLN A 29 -10.17 -13.87 -5.90
N HIS A 30 -9.49 -12.88 -5.32
CA HIS A 30 -10.07 -11.99 -4.31
C HIS A 30 -9.92 -10.53 -4.70
N ILE A 31 -11.01 -9.79 -4.67
CA ILE A 31 -11.05 -8.34 -4.86
C ILE A 31 -11.50 -7.74 -3.55
N ILE A 32 -10.60 -6.99 -2.91
CA ILE A 32 -10.83 -6.30 -1.66
C ILE A 32 -11.02 -4.82 -1.98
N TRP A 33 -12.19 -4.27 -1.70
CA TRP A 33 -12.45 -2.86 -1.97
C TRP A 33 -12.34 -2.02 -0.70
N ASN A 34 -11.85 -0.80 -0.84
CA ASN A 34 -11.70 0.14 0.26
C ASN A 34 -13.06 0.57 0.84
N SER A 35 -13.40 0.05 2.02
CA SER A 35 -14.66 0.31 2.73
C SER A 35 -14.92 1.77 3.08
N GLN A 36 -13.92 2.64 2.99
CA GLN A 36 -14.08 4.08 3.25
C GLN A 36 -14.78 4.83 2.10
N ASN A 37 -14.94 4.19 0.94
CA ASN A 37 -15.51 4.79 -0.26
C ASN A 37 -16.83 4.10 -0.66
N THR A 38 -17.70 4.81 -1.37
CA THR A 38 -19.00 4.26 -1.78
C THR A 38 -18.85 3.22 -2.89
N LEU A 39 -19.45 2.05 -2.68
CA LEU A 39 -19.52 0.98 -3.67
C LEU A 39 -20.69 1.20 -4.65
N ASN A 40 -20.45 0.96 -5.94
CA ASN A 40 -21.50 0.91 -6.95
C ASN A 40 -21.87 -0.55 -7.24
N GLU A 41 -23.06 -0.97 -6.82
CA GLU A 41 -23.57 -2.34 -6.99
C GLU A 41 -23.67 -2.77 -8.47
N GLY A 42 -23.87 -1.81 -9.39
CA GLY A 42 -23.87 -2.08 -10.82
C GLY A 42 -22.51 -2.55 -11.32
N HIS A 43 -21.42 -1.93 -10.86
CA HIS A 43 -20.06 -2.37 -11.20
C HIS A 43 -19.76 -3.76 -10.63
N VAL A 44 -20.21 -4.04 -9.41
CA VAL A 44 -20.06 -5.37 -8.78
C VAL A 44 -20.80 -6.43 -9.58
N SER A 45 -22.04 -6.16 -9.97
CA SER A 45 -22.88 -7.09 -10.74
C SER A 45 -22.26 -7.40 -12.10
N GLN A 46 -21.76 -6.37 -12.81
CA GLN A 46 -21.06 -6.54 -14.08
C GLN A 46 -19.79 -7.39 -13.92
N LEU A 47 -18.98 -7.10 -12.91
CA LEU A 47 -17.73 -7.79 -12.68
C LEU A 47 -17.95 -9.26 -12.28
N LYS A 48 -18.96 -9.57 -11.45
CA LYS A 48 -19.36 -10.95 -11.13
C LYS A 48 -19.92 -11.69 -12.34
N ALA A 49 -20.68 -11.02 -13.21
CA ALA A 49 -21.21 -11.64 -14.42
C ALA A 49 -20.08 -12.02 -15.40
N ALA A 50 -19.08 -11.15 -15.55
CA ALA A 50 -17.93 -11.39 -16.42
C ALA A 50 -16.91 -12.37 -15.81
N HIS A 51 -16.74 -12.36 -14.49
CA HIS A 51 -15.75 -13.14 -13.76
C HIS A 51 -16.36 -13.85 -12.55
N PRO A 52 -17.19 -14.91 -12.72
CA PRO A 52 -17.90 -15.56 -11.61
C PRO A 52 -17.01 -16.22 -10.54
N HIS A 53 -15.72 -16.40 -10.84
CA HIS A 53 -14.74 -17.02 -9.94
C HIS A 53 -14.18 -16.05 -8.90
N VAL A 54 -14.34 -14.74 -9.07
CA VAL A 54 -13.79 -13.76 -8.13
C VAL A 54 -14.70 -13.55 -6.94
N ASN A 55 -14.12 -13.60 -5.75
CA ASN A 55 -14.78 -13.18 -4.52
C ASN A 55 -14.55 -11.68 -4.33
N ILE A 56 -15.62 -10.92 -4.11
CA ILE A 56 -15.56 -9.46 -3.89
C ILE A 56 -15.98 -9.20 -2.46
N VAL A 57 -15.07 -8.66 -1.65
CA VAL A 57 -15.29 -8.37 -0.24
C VAL A 57 -14.81 -6.95 0.07
N SER A 58 -15.43 -6.32 1.04
CA SER A 58 -14.97 -5.04 1.56
C SER A 58 -13.76 -5.25 2.47
N PHE A 59 -12.94 -4.21 2.65
CA PHE A 59 -11.83 -4.24 3.58
C PHE A 59 -12.29 -4.55 5.02
N GLU A 60 -13.43 -4.03 5.42
CA GLU A 60 -14.02 -4.28 6.74
C GLU A 60 -14.47 -5.73 6.92
N GLU A 61 -15.07 -6.34 5.89
CA GLU A 61 -15.38 -7.77 5.90
C GLU A 61 -14.11 -8.62 5.97
N LEU A 62 -13.04 -8.25 5.24
CA LEU A 62 -11.75 -8.93 5.35
C LEU A 62 -11.18 -8.82 6.77
N ARG A 63 -11.26 -7.64 7.39
CA ARG A 63 -10.81 -7.40 8.77
C ARG A 63 -11.55 -8.31 9.74
N GLN A 64 -12.88 -8.36 9.67
CA GLN A 64 -13.70 -9.23 10.52
C GLN A 64 -13.38 -10.71 10.28
N LEU A 65 -13.22 -11.14 9.02
CA LEU A 65 -12.81 -12.50 8.70
C LEU A 65 -11.48 -12.88 9.36
N GLY A 66 -10.51 -11.96 9.41
CA GLY A 66 -9.24 -12.16 10.09
C GLY A 66 -9.36 -12.28 11.60
N GLU A 67 -10.25 -11.51 12.23
CA GLU A 67 -10.53 -11.60 13.67
C GLU A 67 -11.21 -12.92 14.04
N ASP A 68 -12.17 -13.35 13.22
CA ASP A 68 -12.92 -14.60 13.43
C ASP A 68 -12.07 -15.85 13.12
N ASN A 69 -11.02 -15.71 12.31
CA ASN A 69 -10.18 -16.81 11.81
C ASN A 69 -8.70 -16.49 11.98
N VAL A 70 -8.26 -16.27 13.22
CA VAL A 70 -6.85 -16.02 13.54
C VAL A 70 -5.98 -17.16 13.02
N ALA A 71 -5.01 -16.83 12.17
CA ALA A 71 -4.07 -17.76 11.59
C ALA A 71 -2.62 -17.39 11.98
N GLU A 72 -1.76 -18.40 12.04
CA GLU A 72 -0.34 -18.18 12.25
C GLU A 72 0.27 -17.36 11.10
N PRO A 73 1.14 -16.37 11.38
CA PRO A 73 1.82 -15.62 10.35
C PRO A 73 2.65 -16.55 9.44
N VAL A 74 2.58 -16.31 8.13
CA VAL A 74 3.42 -16.98 7.14
C VAL A 74 4.52 -16.02 6.70
N PRO A 75 5.72 -16.09 7.28
CA PRO A 75 6.79 -15.15 6.96
C PRO A 75 7.34 -15.42 5.54
N PRO A 76 7.69 -14.37 4.78
CA PRO A 76 8.35 -14.52 3.50
C PRO A 76 9.82 -14.93 3.68
N THR A 77 10.40 -15.52 2.64
CA THR A 77 11.84 -15.75 2.50
C THR A 77 12.54 -14.52 1.92
N THR A 78 13.86 -14.47 2.05
CA THR A 78 14.69 -13.36 1.52
C THR A 78 14.68 -13.25 0.00
N GLU A 79 14.30 -14.32 -0.69
CA GLU A 79 14.22 -14.43 -2.16
C GLU A 79 12.82 -14.19 -2.70
N ASP A 80 11.82 -14.06 -1.84
CA ASP A 80 10.46 -13.78 -2.27
C ASP A 80 10.33 -12.33 -2.77
N LEU A 81 9.49 -12.17 -3.78
CA LEU A 81 9.11 -10.86 -4.31
C LEU A 81 8.33 -10.10 -3.25
N CYS A 82 8.88 -8.96 -2.80
CA CYS A 82 8.28 -8.09 -1.82
C CYS A 82 7.28 -7.13 -2.48
N CYS A 83 7.72 -6.42 -3.52
CA CYS A 83 6.86 -5.50 -4.25
C CYS A 83 7.37 -5.26 -5.67
N ILE A 84 6.52 -4.66 -6.51
CA ILE A 84 6.90 -4.12 -7.81
C ILE A 84 6.62 -2.63 -7.79
N MET A 85 7.66 -1.81 -7.89
CA MET A 85 7.52 -0.36 -7.99
C MET A 85 7.59 0.09 -9.44
N TYR A 86 6.59 0.82 -9.90
CA TYR A 86 6.54 1.34 -11.27
C TYR A 86 7.23 2.70 -11.36
N THR A 87 8.05 2.86 -12.40
CA THR A 87 8.73 4.12 -12.71
C THR A 87 8.22 4.66 -14.03
N SER A 88 8.15 6.00 -14.16
CA SER A 88 7.52 6.67 -15.31
C SER A 88 8.14 6.28 -16.66
N GLY A 89 9.42 5.90 -16.70
CA GLY A 89 10.12 5.46 -17.90
C GLY A 89 10.24 6.59 -18.93
N SER A 90 11.45 6.84 -19.45
CA SER A 90 11.63 7.85 -20.51
C SER A 90 10.89 7.52 -21.82
N THR A 91 10.46 6.27 -22.00
CA THR A 91 9.84 5.72 -23.21
C THR A 91 8.30 5.68 -23.15
N GLY A 92 7.67 6.30 -22.15
CA GLY A 92 6.20 6.46 -22.04
C GLY A 92 5.45 5.28 -21.41
N THR A 93 5.92 4.05 -21.56
CA THR A 93 5.38 2.89 -20.83
C THR A 93 6.08 2.73 -19.47
N PRO A 94 5.33 2.72 -18.36
CA PRO A 94 5.91 2.51 -17.04
C PRO A 94 6.66 1.18 -16.94
N LYS A 95 7.84 1.20 -16.32
CA LYS A 95 8.64 -0.01 -16.09
C LYS A 95 8.45 -0.47 -14.65
N GLY A 96 8.00 -1.71 -14.47
CA GLY A 96 7.91 -2.36 -13.17
C GLY A 96 9.29 -2.85 -12.71
N VAL A 97 9.72 -2.41 -11.53
CA VAL A 97 10.97 -2.83 -10.89
C VAL A 97 10.63 -3.84 -9.80
N PRO A 98 10.92 -5.15 -9.99
CA PRO A 98 10.70 -6.16 -8.96
C PRO A 98 11.73 -5.98 -7.84
N LEU A 99 11.25 -5.92 -6.60
CA LEU A 99 12.07 -5.82 -5.39
C LEU A 99 11.83 -7.04 -4.51
N LEU A 100 12.91 -7.71 -4.14
CA LEU A 100 12.91 -8.87 -3.25
C LEU A 100 13.02 -8.41 -1.79
N HIS A 101 12.53 -9.21 -0.85
CA HIS A 101 12.56 -8.85 0.59
C HIS A 101 13.96 -8.47 1.07
N ARG A 102 15.01 -9.21 0.68
CA ARG A 102 16.39 -8.87 1.07
C ARG A 102 16.84 -7.49 0.58
N GLN A 103 16.36 -7.04 -0.57
CA GLN A 103 16.77 -5.76 -1.16
C GLN A 103 16.15 -4.61 -0.38
N VAL A 104 14.88 -4.76 0.03
CA VAL A 104 14.19 -3.81 0.91
C VAL A 104 14.88 -3.75 2.27
N CYS A 105 15.15 -4.91 2.89
CA CYS A 105 15.86 -4.96 4.18
C CYS A 105 17.26 -4.35 4.10
N ALA A 106 18.01 -4.60 3.01
CA ALA A 106 19.33 -4.01 2.80
C ALA A 106 19.26 -2.47 2.68
N ALA A 107 18.23 -1.93 2.02
CA ALA A 107 18.02 -0.49 1.94
C ALA A 107 17.73 0.12 3.31
N ILE A 108 16.85 -0.50 4.11
CA ILE A 108 16.55 -0.07 5.48
C ILE A 108 17.79 -0.15 6.36
N ALA A 109 18.57 -1.24 6.27
CA ALA A 109 19.81 -1.39 7.02
C ALA A 109 20.84 -0.30 6.65
N GLY A 110 20.97 0.01 5.35
CA GLY A 110 21.86 1.08 4.89
C GLY A 110 21.46 2.46 5.43
N VAL A 111 20.16 2.81 5.36
CA VAL A 111 19.65 4.06 5.93
C VAL A 111 19.81 4.10 7.45
N SER A 112 19.64 2.96 8.12
CA SER A 112 19.75 2.84 9.59
C SER A 112 21.14 3.22 10.12
N VAL A 113 22.20 3.03 9.33
CA VAL A 113 23.57 3.44 9.71
C VAL A 113 23.67 4.95 9.90
N VAL A 114 22.88 5.72 9.13
CA VAL A 114 22.91 7.19 9.16
C VAL A 114 21.81 7.76 10.04
N VAL A 115 20.59 7.22 9.94
CA VAL A 115 19.39 7.77 10.58
C VAL A 115 19.12 7.15 11.95
N GLY A 116 19.45 5.88 12.15
CA GLY A 116 19.16 5.14 13.39
C GLY A 116 19.66 5.79 14.68
N PRO A 117 20.82 6.49 14.71
CA PRO A 117 21.24 7.24 15.89
C PRO A 117 20.37 8.46 16.25
N HIS A 118 19.47 8.88 15.35
CA HIS A 118 18.70 10.11 15.45
C HIS A 118 17.18 9.89 15.48
N ILE A 119 16.73 8.63 15.43
CA ILE A 119 15.30 8.30 15.48
C ILE A 119 15.10 7.03 16.29
N GLY A 120 14.11 7.03 17.18
CA GLY A 120 13.75 5.86 17.96
C GLY A 120 12.41 6.00 18.67
N PRO A 121 12.19 5.20 19.72
CA PRO A 121 10.99 5.30 20.54
C PRO A 121 10.85 6.71 21.15
N GLY A 122 9.75 7.38 20.81
CA GLY A 122 9.47 8.76 21.23
C GLY A 122 9.61 9.80 20.12
N ASP A 123 10.28 9.45 19.01
CA ASP A 123 10.33 10.28 17.81
C ASP A 123 9.15 9.97 16.87
N GLY A 124 8.86 10.93 15.99
CA GLY A 124 7.83 10.81 14.96
C GLY A 124 8.39 11.03 13.55
N LEU A 125 8.01 10.16 12.62
CA LEU A 125 8.20 10.37 11.19
C LEU A 125 6.90 10.93 10.60
N LEU A 126 7.00 12.09 9.96
CA LEU A 126 5.90 12.68 9.19
C LEU A 126 5.88 12.05 7.80
N THR A 127 4.87 11.23 7.52
CA THR A 127 4.64 10.61 6.21
C THR A 127 3.80 11.55 5.35
N TYR A 128 4.31 11.91 4.19
CA TYR A 128 3.65 12.86 3.29
C TYR A 128 3.93 12.59 1.82
N LEU A 129 4.92 11.76 1.51
CA LEU A 129 5.15 11.30 0.16
C LEU A 129 4.22 10.10 -0.10
N PRO A 130 3.81 9.87 -1.35
CA PRO A 130 3.08 8.64 -1.67
C PRO A 130 3.94 7.41 -1.39
N LEU A 131 3.35 6.36 -0.81
CA LEU A 131 4.02 5.08 -0.53
C LEU A 131 4.65 4.41 -1.77
N ALA A 132 4.18 4.78 -2.97
CA ALA A 132 4.76 4.33 -4.24
C ALA A 132 6.17 4.91 -4.51
N HIS A 133 6.61 5.92 -3.75
CA HIS A 133 7.98 6.43 -3.83
C HIS A 133 8.89 5.62 -2.89
N ILE A 134 10.00 5.12 -3.42
CA ILE A 134 10.94 4.28 -2.66
C ILE A 134 11.46 4.93 -1.38
N LEU A 135 11.60 6.27 -1.37
CA LEU A 135 12.03 6.99 -0.17
C LEU A 135 11.00 6.82 0.97
N GLU A 136 9.73 7.07 0.69
CA GLU A 136 8.66 6.92 1.69
C GLU A 136 8.57 5.46 2.15
N TYR A 137 8.57 4.54 1.20
CA TYR A 137 8.48 3.11 1.49
C TYR A 137 9.60 2.63 2.42
N VAL A 138 10.84 3.05 2.19
CA VAL A 138 11.98 2.69 3.05
C VAL A 138 11.86 3.32 4.43
N PHE A 139 11.46 4.59 4.52
CA PHE A 139 11.36 5.30 5.80
C PHE A 139 10.17 4.85 6.64
N GLU A 140 9.01 4.53 6.05
CA GLU A 140 7.87 3.96 6.78
C GLU A 140 8.22 2.60 7.37
N ASN A 141 8.83 1.70 6.59
CA ASN A 141 9.30 0.40 7.10
C ASN A 141 10.44 0.58 8.12
N GLY A 142 11.31 1.55 7.92
CA GLY A 142 12.37 1.92 8.86
C GLY A 142 11.81 2.41 10.20
N ALA A 143 10.78 3.26 10.18
CA ALA A 143 10.14 3.77 11.39
C ALA A 143 9.54 2.65 12.24
N LEU A 144 8.89 1.66 11.59
CA LEU A 144 8.41 0.45 12.28
C LEU A 144 9.56 -0.33 12.94
N TYR A 145 10.70 -0.43 12.25
CA TYR A 145 11.89 -1.11 12.78
C TYR A 145 12.56 -0.32 13.93
N TRP A 146 12.63 1.00 13.84
CA TRP A 146 13.22 1.86 14.87
C TRP A 146 12.28 2.13 16.06
N GLY A 147 11.02 1.69 15.99
CA GLY A 147 10.01 1.96 17.02
C GLY A 147 9.54 3.42 17.06
N ALA A 148 9.66 4.12 15.94
CA ALA A 148 9.19 5.49 15.78
C ALA A 148 7.69 5.54 15.45
N VAL A 149 7.05 6.66 15.77
CA VAL A 149 5.62 6.89 15.48
C VAL A 149 5.47 7.40 14.04
N LEU A 150 4.50 6.86 13.29
CA LEU A 150 4.13 7.35 11.96
C LEU A 150 2.98 8.37 12.06
N GLY A 151 3.20 9.58 11.57
CA GLY A 151 2.18 10.62 11.45
C GLY A 151 1.83 10.87 9.99
N TYR A 152 0.61 10.54 9.58
CA TYR A 152 0.15 10.72 8.20
C TYR A 152 -0.32 12.15 7.93
N GLY A 153 0.29 12.77 6.91
CA GLY A 153 -0.05 14.09 6.42
C GLY A 153 -0.14 14.12 4.90
N ASN A 154 -0.32 15.31 4.36
CA ASN A 154 -0.19 15.57 2.93
C ASN A 154 0.65 16.84 2.72
N PRO A 155 1.17 17.11 1.51
CA PRO A 155 1.99 18.30 1.27
C PRO A 155 1.33 19.62 1.69
N LYS A 156 0.00 19.71 1.70
CA LYS A 156 -0.76 20.89 2.13
C LYS A 156 -0.86 21.01 3.66
N THR A 157 -0.47 20.00 4.43
CA THR A 157 -0.43 20.04 5.89
C THR A 157 0.98 20.28 6.44
N LEU A 158 1.99 20.44 5.58
CA LEU A 158 3.41 20.57 5.99
C LEU A 158 3.80 21.98 6.45
N SER A 159 3.07 23.01 6.02
CA SER A 159 3.42 24.40 6.32
C SER A 159 2.20 25.21 6.69
N ASP A 160 2.40 26.20 7.55
CA ASP A 160 1.41 27.22 7.94
C ASP A 160 0.77 27.90 6.72
N ASN A 161 1.54 28.10 5.64
CA ASN A 161 1.06 28.74 4.41
C ASN A 161 0.00 27.89 3.67
N SER A 162 -0.07 26.59 3.97
CA SER A 162 -0.90 25.62 3.26
C SER A 162 -2.14 25.20 4.06
N VAL A 163 -2.23 25.58 5.34
CA VAL A 163 -3.39 25.33 6.21
C VAL A 163 -4.17 26.64 6.46
N ARG A 164 -5.49 26.61 6.28
CA ARG A 164 -6.37 27.75 6.57
C ARG A 164 -7.18 27.47 7.84
N ASN A 165 -7.31 28.46 8.71
CA ASN A 165 -8.13 28.42 9.94
C ASN A 165 -7.68 27.43 11.04
N CYS A 166 -6.39 27.06 11.09
CA CYS A 166 -5.84 26.35 12.25
C CYS A 166 -5.43 27.36 13.33
N SER A 167 -6.00 27.27 14.53
CA SER A 167 -5.53 28.05 15.69
C SER A 167 -4.15 27.56 16.13
N ARG A 168 -3.20 28.48 16.30
CA ARG A 168 -1.91 28.15 16.91
C ARG A 168 -2.15 27.72 18.35
N LEU A 169 -1.76 26.51 18.70
CA LEU A 169 -1.65 26.09 20.09
C LEU A 169 -0.51 26.88 20.73
N GLY A 170 -0.86 27.94 21.46
CA GLY A 170 0.06 28.68 22.35
C GLY A 170 1.03 29.64 21.66
N THR A 171 0.64 30.91 21.61
CA THR A 171 1.55 32.04 21.87
C THR A 171 0.95 32.84 23.02
#